data_AF-A0AA88D9B6-F1
#
_entry.id   AF-A0AA88D9B6-F1
#
_cell.length_a   1.000
_cell.length_b   1.000
_cell.length_c   1.000
_cell.angle_alpha   90.00
_cell.angle_beta   90.00
_cell.angle_gamma   90.00
#
_symmetry.space_group_name_H-M   'P 1'
#
loop_
_entity.id
_entity.type
_entity.pdbx_description
1 polymer ?
#
loop_
_entity_poly.entity_id
_entity_poly.type
_entity_poly.pdbx_seq_one_letter_code
_entity_poly.pdbx_strand_id
1 'polypeptide(L)' 'MGLVLNVISLVVVLVGVVLQAWQCHGAVYKVGDSAGWTTIGNVDYKLWSATKTFKVGDVIGE' A
#
# COMPACT_ATOMS: atom_id res chain seq x y z
N MET A 1 -16.35 36.53 13.99
CA MET A 1 -15.13 35.71 14.25
C MET A 1 -15.48 34.23 14.49
N GLY A 2 -16.34 33.89 15.47
CA GLY A 2 -16.67 32.49 15.79
C GLY A 2 -17.36 31.68 14.68
N LEU A 3 -18.31 32.27 13.94
CA LEU A 3 -18.98 31.58 12.82
C LEU A 3 -18.00 31.23 11.69
N VAL A 4 -17.10 32.15 11.36
CA VAL A 4 -16.10 31.95 10.29
C VAL A 4 -15.10 30.87 10.67
N LEU A 5 -14.66 30.84 11.95
CA LEU A 5 -13.82 29.74 12.46
C LEU A 5 -14.53 28.38 12.34
N ASN A 6 -15.80 28.30 12.74
CA ASN A 6 -16.57 27.04 12.68
C ASN A 6 -16.73 26.54 11.23
N VAL A 7 -16.94 27.46 10.27
CA VAL A 7 -17.03 27.12 8.85
C VAL A 7 -15.69 26.61 8.32
N ILE A 8 -14.58 27.26 8.68
CA ILE A 8 -13.23 26.81 8.28
C ILE A 8 -12.93 25.43 8.87
N SER A 9 -13.23 25.21 10.15
CA SER A 9 -13.07 23.90 10.79
C SER A 9 -13.89 22.82 10.09
N LEU A 10 -15.13 23.11 9.70
CA LEU A 10 -15.97 22.17 8.96
C LEU A 10 -15.37 21.83 7.58
N VAL A 11 -14.88 22.84 6.85
CA VAL A 11 -14.24 22.63 5.54
C VAL A 11 -12.98 21.77 5.67
N VAL A 12 -12.15 22.01 6.68
CA VAL A 12 -10.94 21.20 6.93
C VAL A 12 -11.29 19.74 7.24
N VAL A 13 -12.33 19.50 8.04
CA VAL A 13 -12.81 18.14 8.33
C VAL A 13 -13.34 17.46 7.07
N LEU A 14 -14.13 18.16 6.25
CA LEU A 14 -14.67 17.61 5.00
C LEU A 14 -13.56 17.26 4.00
N VAL A 15 -12.54 18.11 3.86
CA VAL A 15 -11.36 17.82 3.03
C VAL A 15 -10.61 16.59 3.58
N GLY A 16 -10.40 16.51 4.89
CA GLY A 16 -9.77 15.35 5.52
C GLY A 16 -10.51 14.03 5.23
N VAL A 17 -11.85 14.02 5.26
CA VAL A 17 -12.66 12.84 4.95
C VAL A 17 -12.55 12.43 3.48
N VAL A 18 -12.55 13.39 2.54
CA VAL A 18 -12.41 13.11 1.10
C VAL A 18 -11.05 12.48 0.77
N LEU A 19 -9.99 12.88 1.48
CA LEU A 19 -8.64 12.34 1.26
C LEU A 19 -8.47 10.88 1.73
N GLN A 20 -9.39 10.36 2.55
CA GLN A 20 -9.32 9.00 3.10
C GLN A 20 -9.96 7.95 2.16
N ALA A 21 -10.71 8.36 1.13
CA ALA A 21 -11.57 7.49 0.32
C ALA A 21 -10.85 6.58 -0.70
N TRP A 22 -9.52 6.47 -0.64
CA TRP A 22 -8.71 5.82 -1.70
C TRP A 22 -7.68 4.83 -1.21
N GLN A 23 -7.79 4.33 0.01
CA GLN A 23 -6.79 3.40 0.54
C GLN A 23 -7.22 1.95 0.29
N CYS A 24 -6.88 1.40 -0.88
CA CYS A 24 -6.80 -0.05 -1.05
C CYS A 24 -5.51 -0.55 -0.37
N HIS A 25 -5.64 -0.99 0.88
CA HIS A 25 -4.49 -1.43 1.68
C HIS A 25 -4.09 -2.86 1.32
N GLY A 26 -3.34 -3.02 0.21
CA GLY A 26 -2.63 -4.25 -0.13
C GLY A 26 -1.12 -4.03 -0.12
N ALA A 27 -0.35 -4.97 0.42
CA ALA A 27 1.10 -4.95 0.30
C ALA A 27 1.52 -5.29 -1.13
N VAL A 28 2.60 -4.66 -1.61
CA VAL A 28 3.22 -4.99 -2.90
C VAL A 28 4.49 -5.79 -2.63
N TYR A 29 4.52 -7.03 -3.09
CA TYR A 29 5.67 -7.92 -2.98
C TYR A 29 6.40 -8.01 -4.32
N LYS A 30 7.66 -7.56 -4.33
CA LYS A 30 8.56 -7.72 -5.47
C LYS A 30 9.08 -9.15 -5.53
N VAL A 31 8.80 -9.86 -6.61
CA VAL A 31 9.22 -11.26 -6.73
C VAL A 31 10.75 -11.37 -6.71
N GLY A 32 11.29 -12.22 -5.84
CA GLY A 32 12.73 -12.37 -5.68
C GLY A 32 13.43 -11.18 -4.99
N ASP A 33 12.67 -10.23 -4.43
CA ASP A 33 13.16 -9.02 -3.80
C ASP A 33 14.15 -8.27 -4.72
N SER A 34 15.43 -8.15 -4.35
CA SER A 34 16.45 -7.50 -5.20
C SER A 34 16.90 -8.34 -6.39
N ALA A 35 16.66 -9.66 -6.38
CA ALA A 35 17.05 -10.56 -7.47
C ALA A 35 16.06 -10.51 -8.65
N GLY A 36 14.82 -10.07 -8.42
CA GLY A 36 13.78 -9.96 -9.43
C GLY A 36 13.26 -11.33 -9.93
N TRP A 37 12.47 -11.28 -11.01
CA TRP A 37 11.97 -12.46 -11.69
C TRP A 37 12.90 -12.88 -12.83
N THR A 38 13.68 -13.94 -12.63
CA THR A 38 14.74 -14.34 -13.54
C THR A 38 15.04 -15.83 -13.46
N THR A 39 15.62 -16.37 -14.53
CA THR A 39 16.18 -17.72 -14.56
C THR A 39 17.69 -17.73 -14.27
N ILE A 40 18.29 -16.56 -14.05
CA ILE A 40 19.73 -16.39 -13.81
C ILE A 40 20.01 -16.42 -12.29
N GLY A 41 21.12 -17.04 -11.90
CA GLY A 41 21.63 -16.89 -10.53
C GLY A 41 20.93 -17.72 -9.45
N ASN A 42 20.19 -18.77 -9.83
CA ASN A 42 19.60 -19.75 -8.90
C ASN A 42 18.81 -19.12 -7.73
N VAL A 43 17.92 -18.18 -8.03
CA VAL A 43 17.04 -17.58 -7.02
C VAL A 43 16.10 -18.66 -6.47
N ASP A 44 16.10 -18.83 -5.14
CA ASP A 44 15.18 -19.74 -4.47
C ASP A 44 13.83 -19.06 -4.24
N TYR A 45 12.96 -19.11 -5.25
CA TYR A 45 11.60 -18.56 -5.16
C TYR A 45 10.72 -19.28 -4.14
N LYS A 46 11.02 -20.54 -3.81
CA LYS A 46 10.29 -21.26 -2.78
C LYS A 46 10.62 -20.67 -1.42
N LEU A 47 11.90 -20.50 -1.12
CA LEU A 47 12.34 -19.84 0.11
C LEU A 47 11.83 -18.39 0.17
N TRP A 48 11.92 -17.62 -0.93
CA TRP A 48 11.38 -16.27 -0.98
C TRP A 48 9.90 -16.24 -0.57
N SER A 49 9.06 -17.07 -1.19
CA SER A 49 7.62 -17.13 -0.88
C SER A 49 7.33 -17.57 0.54
N ALA A 50 8.12 -18.50 1.10
CA ALA A 50 7.95 -19.03 2.45
C ALA A 50 8.26 -17.99 3.54
N THR A 51 9.02 -16.94 3.23
CA THR A 51 9.32 -15.84 4.17
C THR A 51 8.27 -14.74 4.19
N LYS A 52 7.25 -14.79 3.33
CA LYS A 52 6.19 -13.77 3.24
C LYS A 52 4.86 -14.30 3.79
N THR A 53 3.96 -13.39 4.14
CA THR A 53 2.58 -13.72 4.50
C THR A 53 1.65 -12.91 3.61
N PHE A 54 1.06 -13.57 2.62
CA PHE A 54 0.16 -12.94 1.66
C PHE A 54 -1.26 -12.85 2.23
N LYS A 55 -1.91 -11.71 1.98
CA LYS A 55 -3.29 -11.41 2.35
C LYS A 55 -4.08 -11.09 1.09
N VAL A 56 -5.41 -11.26 1.17
CA VAL A 56 -6.30 -10.85 0.09
C VAL A 56 -6.16 -9.35 -0.13
N GLY A 57 -5.93 -8.95 -1.38
CA GLY A 57 -5.69 -7.56 -1.76
C GLY A 57 -4.23 -7.21 -1.98
N ASP A 58 -3.29 -8.08 -1.57
CA ASP A 58 -1.87 -7.91 -1.87
C ASP A 58 -1.58 -8.13 -3.37
N VAL A 59 -0.55 -7.45 -3.86
CA VAL A 59 -0.05 -7.56 -5.24
C VAL A 59 1.29 -8.28 -5.22
N ILE A 60 1.43 -9.27 -6.09
CA ILE A 60 2.68 -10.01 -6.32
C ILE A 60 3.13 -9.68 -7.75
N GLY A 61 4.26 -8.99 -7.90
CA GLY A 61 4.71 -8.46 -9.18
C GLY A 61 6.12 -7.88 -9.11
N GLU A 62 6.47 -7.02 -10.07
CA GLU A 62 7.76 -6.30 -10.11
C GLU A 62 7.76 -4.96 -9.36
#